data_AF-A0A7S2R4H9-F1
#
_entry.id   AF-A0A7S2R4H9-F1
#
_cell.length_a   1.000
_cell.length_b   1.000
_cell.length_c   1.000
_cell.angle_alpha   90.00
_cell.angle_beta   90.00
_cell.angle_gamma   90.00
#
_symmetry.space_group_name_H-M   'P 1'
#
loop_
_entity.id
_entity.type
_entity.pdbx_description
1 polymer ?
#
loop_
_entity_poly.entity_id
_entity_poly.type
_entity_poly.pdbx_seq_one_letter_code
_entity_poly.pdbx_strand_id
1 'polypeptide(L)'
;LWSTADSSNNNDSLMTSVISEYEDDVINGAAPSPFASYEGAKNNTEHCLVFKLLKLLTLSKEHQFPLYETLADAISPIGFTSFRHDFSGTFHLAAAISMLDTSLSLSLEEEMVLIDSYSSQLINAGMWEWAVFINLCCIGKCSNGENFREIKKVKAMSIVLRHWKGDLIDSQSANRREFLENQLGVPHFWFEMATAHKCAHMADSYGYVKHAIRYSTKDAINTYNATILPLMLFQGGANECQKVLGFVDAIQTEQGSDFAEDLGDCYIANEYLRLSRDVLEISYLSEVQWIQQKDHIEDLLLQAEDLENRVMVMEKLGRPVNDSFKLEQPIPSFVSLTELVSCLSLLVTQLKSILAGYSIFEKGRMNVTAYSNIKMKYASQLALHSSSGNDLSINHIHELLNSSNLMQAEHCIQ
;
A
#
# COMPACT_ATOMS: atom_id res chain seq x y z
N LEU A 1 -26.93 39.01 -12.62
CA LEU A 1 -27.77 38.81 -13.83
C LEU A 1 -28.98 37.92 -13.59
N TRP A 2 -29.08 37.24 -12.44
CA TRP A 2 -30.33 36.66 -11.95
C TRP A 2 -30.46 37.17 -10.51
N SER A 3 -31.38 38.11 -10.30
CA SER A 3 -31.63 38.70 -8.97
C SER A 3 -32.72 37.86 -8.31
N THR A 4 -32.44 37.38 -7.10
CA THR A 4 -33.40 36.82 -6.14
C THR A 4 -34.37 37.90 -5.68
N ALA A 5 -35.23 38.36 -6.59
CA ALA A 5 -36.37 39.19 -6.26
C ALA A 5 -37.62 38.31 -6.30
N ASP A 6 -38.37 38.34 -5.21
CA ASP A 6 -39.58 37.57 -4.92
C ASP A 6 -40.79 37.91 -5.83
N SER A 7 -40.61 37.84 -7.15
CA SER A 7 -41.66 38.02 -8.16
C SER A 7 -41.85 36.77 -9.05
N SER A 8 -41.55 35.59 -8.51
CA SER A 8 -41.10 34.40 -9.24
C SER A 8 -42.13 33.61 -10.06
N ASN A 9 -43.38 34.05 -10.22
CA ASN A 9 -44.35 33.26 -11.01
C ASN A 9 -44.51 33.72 -12.48
N ASN A 10 -44.14 34.95 -12.84
CA ASN A 10 -44.38 35.46 -14.20
C ASN A 10 -43.20 35.30 -15.17
N ASN A 11 -41.96 35.34 -14.69
CA ASN A 11 -40.77 35.28 -15.57
C ASN A 11 -40.45 33.86 -16.06
N ASP A 12 -40.79 32.84 -15.28
CA ASP A 12 -40.54 31.44 -15.65
C ASP A 12 -41.49 30.99 -16.78
N SER A 13 -42.76 31.39 -16.70
CA SER A 13 -43.75 31.17 -17.78
C SER A 13 -43.34 31.83 -19.10
N LEU A 14 -42.62 32.96 -19.03
CA LEU A 14 -42.12 33.67 -20.22
C LEU A 14 -41.00 32.90 -20.91
N MET A 15 -40.07 32.31 -20.16
CA MET A 15 -38.95 31.59 -20.78
C MET A 15 -39.42 30.29 -21.43
N THR A 16 -40.32 29.55 -20.76
CA THR A 16 -40.93 28.35 -21.34
C THR A 16 -41.70 28.71 -22.61
N SER A 17 -42.50 29.79 -22.62
CA SER A 17 -43.23 30.20 -23.82
C SER A 17 -42.29 30.60 -24.96
N VAL A 18 -41.19 31.31 -24.68
CA VAL A 18 -40.21 31.73 -25.70
C VAL A 18 -39.51 30.52 -26.32
N ILE A 19 -39.17 29.50 -25.52
CA ILE A 19 -38.55 28.28 -26.05
C ILE A 19 -39.54 27.50 -26.92
N SER A 20 -40.79 27.35 -26.48
CA SER A 20 -41.82 26.67 -27.27
C SER A 20 -42.13 27.41 -28.58
N GLU A 21 -42.24 28.74 -28.56
CA GLU A 21 -42.43 29.57 -29.75
C GLU A 21 -41.25 29.43 -30.73
N TYR A 22 -40.02 29.41 -30.22
CA TYR A 22 -38.84 29.15 -31.05
C TYR A 22 -38.84 27.74 -31.65
N GLU A 23 -39.24 26.72 -30.90
CA GLU A 23 -39.37 25.36 -31.44
C GLU A 23 -40.41 25.30 -32.58
N ASP A 24 -41.56 25.95 -32.40
CA ASP A 24 -42.59 26.08 -33.43
C ASP A 24 -42.05 26.84 -34.67
N ASP A 25 -41.32 27.93 -34.48
CA ASP A 25 -40.71 28.69 -35.56
C ASP A 25 -39.66 27.86 -36.33
N VAL A 26 -38.88 27.02 -35.64
CA VAL A 26 -37.93 26.10 -36.29
C VAL A 26 -38.67 25.04 -37.11
N ILE A 27 -39.75 24.45 -36.56
CA ILE A 27 -40.58 23.45 -37.27
C ILE A 27 -41.22 24.07 -38.52
N ASN A 28 -41.68 25.31 -38.41
CA ASN A 28 -42.29 26.07 -39.51
C ASN A 28 -41.27 26.65 -40.50
N GLY A 29 -39.96 26.53 -40.22
CA GLY A 29 -38.89 27.12 -41.02
C GLY A 29 -38.82 28.65 -40.93
N ALA A 30 -39.48 29.27 -39.96
CA ALA A 30 -39.43 30.69 -39.65
C ALA A 30 -38.15 31.07 -38.89
N ALA A 31 -37.56 30.14 -38.15
CA ALA A 31 -36.27 30.29 -37.46
C ALA A 31 -35.27 29.20 -37.87
N PRO A 32 -33.95 29.48 -37.81
CA PRO A 32 -32.93 28.47 -38.05
C PRO A 32 -32.88 27.44 -36.92
N SER A 33 -32.67 26.18 -37.25
CA SER A 33 -32.35 25.11 -36.31
C SER A 33 -31.21 25.49 -35.35
N PRO A 34 -31.30 25.21 -34.02
CA PRO A 34 -30.15 25.34 -33.14
C PRO A 34 -29.10 24.29 -33.51
N PHE A 35 -27.84 24.69 -33.74
CA PHE A 35 -26.74 23.77 -34.08
C PHE A 35 -25.56 23.95 -33.14
N ALA A 36 -24.74 22.91 -32.99
CA ALA A 36 -23.47 23.01 -32.26
C ALA A 36 -22.49 23.89 -33.05
N SER A 37 -21.74 24.74 -32.35
CA SER A 37 -20.83 25.72 -32.98
C SER A 37 -19.78 25.11 -33.91
N TYR A 38 -19.42 23.84 -33.70
CA TYR A 38 -18.40 23.12 -34.46
C TYR A 38 -18.94 22.36 -35.67
N GLU A 39 -20.25 22.12 -35.79
CA GLU A 39 -20.84 21.22 -36.81
C GLU A 39 -21.24 21.94 -38.11
N GLY A 40 -21.20 23.28 -38.12
CA GLY A 40 -21.77 24.09 -39.21
C GLY A 40 -23.29 23.91 -39.30
N ALA A 41 -23.96 24.64 -40.19
CA ALA A 41 -25.42 24.58 -40.37
C ALA A 41 -25.89 23.28 -41.07
N LYS A 42 -25.51 22.11 -40.54
CA LYS A 42 -25.96 20.80 -40.99
C LYS A 42 -27.00 20.25 -40.01
N ASN A 43 -27.96 19.49 -40.54
CA ASN A 43 -29.32 19.24 -40.04
C ASN A 43 -29.49 18.53 -38.67
N ASN A 44 -28.54 18.57 -37.73
CA ASN A 44 -28.71 17.93 -36.41
C ASN A 44 -28.98 18.95 -35.30
N THR A 45 -30.27 19.26 -35.12
CA THR A 45 -30.80 20.15 -34.07
C THR A 45 -30.56 19.62 -32.65
N GLU A 46 -30.42 18.29 -32.52
CA GLU A 46 -30.38 17.57 -31.25
C GLU A 46 -29.05 17.72 -30.49
N HIS A 47 -28.13 18.57 -30.95
CA HIS A 47 -26.75 18.61 -30.46
C HIS A 47 -26.30 20.01 -30.01
N CYS A 48 -27.14 21.04 -29.95
CA CYS A 48 -26.70 22.33 -29.45
C CYS A 48 -26.71 22.39 -27.91
N LEU A 49 -25.53 22.48 -27.26
CA LEU A 49 -25.41 22.57 -25.79
C LEU A 49 -26.27 23.69 -25.19
N VAL A 50 -26.17 24.90 -25.75
CA VAL A 50 -26.89 26.08 -25.21
C VAL A 50 -28.39 25.83 -25.24
N PHE A 51 -28.89 25.30 -26.36
CA PHE A 51 -30.31 25.00 -26.51
C PHE A 51 -30.77 23.92 -25.53
N LYS A 52 -30.00 22.83 -25.37
CA LYS A 52 -30.30 21.77 -24.39
C LYS A 52 -30.33 22.30 -22.95
N LEU A 53 -29.38 23.14 -22.58
CA LEU A 53 -29.37 23.75 -21.23
C LEU A 53 -30.58 24.65 -21.01
N LEU A 54 -30.98 25.43 -22.03
CA LEU A 54 -32.17 26.28 -21.94
C LEU A 54 -33.43 25.43 -21.75
N LYS A 55 -33.61 24.37 -22.54
CA LYS A 55 -34.74 23.42 -22.40
C LYS A 55 -34.77 22.78 -21.01
N LEU A 56 -33.62 22.30 -20.56
CA LEU A 56 -33.49 21.65 -19.25
C LEU A 56 -33.85 22.61 -18.10
N LEU A 57 -33.45 23.88 -18.20
CA LEU A 57 -33.76 24.91 -17.18
C LEU A 57 -35.24 25.29 -17.14
N THR A 58 -35.94 25.28 -18.28
CA THR A 58 -37.39 25.57 -18.32
C THR A 58 -38.25 24.40 -17.86
N LEU A 59 -37.85 23.16 -18.17
CA LEU A 59 -38.62 21.96 -17.85
C LEU A 59 -38.57 21.58 -16.36
N SER A 60 -37.51 21.95 -15.64
CA SER A 60 -37.29 21.49 -14.27
C SER A 60 -38.33 21.95 -13.23
N LYS A 61 -39.23 22.88 -13.54
CA LYS A 61 -40.22 23.43 -12.58
C LYS A 61 -41.64 22.90 -12.78
N GLU A 62 -41.98 22.37 -13.95
CA GLU A 62 -43.30 21.80 -14.22
C GLU A 62 -43.27 20.28 -13.93
N HIS A 63 -43.81 19.88 -12.78
CA HIS A 63 -43.70 18.53 -12.21
C HIS A 63 -44.37 17.38 -13.01
N GLN A 64 -44.71 17.56 -14.29
CA GLN A 64 -45.40 16.56 -15.09
C GLN A 64 -44.91 16.63 -16.54
N PHE A 65 -44.56 15.46 -17.11
CA PHE A 65 -44.09 15.17 -18.49
C PHE A 65 -42.56 14.99 -18.66
N PRO A 66 -42.08 14.25 -19.69
CA PRO A 66 -41.71 12.83 -19.55
C PRO A 66 -40.25 12.52 -19.95
N LEU A 67 -39.59 11.61 -19.23
CA LEU A 67 -38.53 10.67 -19.69
C LEU A 67 -37.27 11.16 -20.46
N TYR A 68 -37.15 12.41 -20.91
CA TYR A 68 -36.13 12.79 -21.88
C TYR A 68 -35.51 14.13 -21.52
N GLU A 69 -34.17 14.15 -21.47
CA GLU A 69 -33.27 15.23 -21.07
C GLU A 69 -32.94 15.23 -19.56
N THR A 70 -32.05 14.30 -19.18
CA THR A 70 -31.32 14.44 -17.92
C THR A 70 -30.24 15.51 -18.06
N LEU A 71 -29.67 15.96 -16.93
CA LEU A 71 -28.51 16.86 -16.98
C LEU A 71 -27.38 16.22 -17.79
N ALA A 72 -27.14 14.91 -17.66
CA ALA A 72 -26.09 14.18 -18.40
C ALA A 72 -26.28 14.25 -19.92
N ASP A 73 -27.52 14.13 -20.40
CA ASP A 73 -27.84 14.26 -21.84
C ASP A 73 -27.57 15.68 -22.36
N ALA A 74 -27.87 16.68 -21.53
CA ALA A 74 -27.67 18.09 -21.87
C ALA A 74 -26.18 18.44 -21.99
N ILE A 75 -25.36 17.95 -21.05
CA ILE A 75 -23.92 18.23 -20.98
C ILE A 75 -23.05 17.24 -21.77
N SER A 76 -23.66 16.34 -22.55
CA SER A 76 -22.92 15.38 -23.37
C SER A 76 -21.90 16.07 -24.28
N PRO A 77 -20.68 15.52 -24.48
CA PRO A 77 -19.65 16.13 -25.33
C PRO A 77 -20.13 16.44 -26.76
N ILE A 78 -21.04 15.61 -27.28
CA ILE A 78 -21.70 15.79 -28.58
C ILE A 78 -22.42 17.16 -28.67
N GLY A 79 -22.70 17.80 -27.53
CA GLY A 79 -23.34 19.10 -27.43
C GLY A 79 -22.49 20.30 -27.88
N PHE A 80 -21.16 20.20 -27.77
CA PHE A 80 -20.28 21.37 -27.82
C PHE A 80 -18.86 21.11 -28.32
N THR A 81 -18.48 19.85 -28.57
CA THR A 81 -17.18 19.51 -29.16
C THR A 81 -17.31 18.43 -30.23
N SER A 82 -16.50 18.53 -31.28
CA SER A 82 -16.39 17.46 -32.30
C SER A 82 -15.78 16.18 -31.74
N PHE A 83 -15.11 16.26 -30.59
CA PHE A 83 -14.50 15.13 -29.91
C PHE A 83 -15.50 14.46 -28.98
N ARG A 84 -16.24 13.47 -29.50
CA ARG A 84 -17.31 12.76 -28.76
C ARG A 84 -16.85 12.08 -27.47
N HIS A 85 -15.55 11.90 -27.30
CA HIS A 85 -14.94 11.30 -26.12
C HIS A 85 -14.20 12.32 -25.26
N ASP A 86 -14.32 13.62 -25.48
CA ASP A 86 -13.73 14.63 -24.60
C ASP A 86 -14.69 14.98 -23.46
N PHE A 87 -14.44 14.41 -22.28
CA PHE A 87 -15.31 14.60 -21.12
C PHE A 87 -14.85 15.76 -20.22
N SER A 88 -13.78 16.48 -20.59
CA SER A 88 -13.25 17.59 -19.79
C SER A 88 -14.26 18.72 -19.64
N GLY A 89 -14.83 19.19 -20.77
CA GLY A 89 -15.85 20.23 -20.77
C GLY A 89 -17.14 19.79 -20.06
N THR A 90 -17.53 18.53 -20.24
CA THR A 90 -18.70 17.94 -19.56
C THR A 90 -18.54 17.96 -18.06
N PHE A 91 -17.37 17.57 -17.54
CA PHE A 91 -17.08 17.56 -16.10
C PHE A 91 -17.18 18.98 -15.51
N HIS A 92 -16.49 19.95 -16.12
CA HIS A 92 -16.48 21.32 -15.62
C HIS A 92 -17.85 21.99 -15.70
N LEU A 93 -18.61 21.69 -16.76
CA LEU A 93 -19.96 22.20 -16.90
C LEU A 93 -20.91 21.61 -15.85
N ALA A 94 -20.83 20.29 -15.60
CA ALA A 94 -21.60 19.64 -14.55
C ALA A 94 -21.31 20.24 -13.18
N ALA A 95 -20.02 20.46 -12.87
CA ALA A 95 -19.58 21.09 -11.63
C ALA A 95 -20.13 22.53 -11.51
N ALA A 96 -20.01 23.33 -12.57
CA ALA A 96 -20.52 24.70 -12.59
C ALA A 96 -22.04 24.75 -12.38
N ILE A 97 -22.82 23.94 -13.10
CA ILE A 97 -24.28 23.88 -12.97
C ILE A 97 -24.69 23.43 -11.56
N SER A 98 -23.98 22.46 -11.01
CA SER A 98 -24.22 21.97 -9.64
C SER A 98 -23.96 23.03 -8.57
N MET A 99 -23.02 23.95 -8.81
CA MET A 99 -22.73 25.06 -7.88
C MET A 99 -23.79 26.18 -7.94
N LEU A 100 -24.55 26.30 -9.02
CA LEU A 100 -25.58 27.33 -9.19
C LEU A 100 -26.87 27.04 -8.40
N ASP A 101 -26.87 26.01 -7.56
CA ASP A 101 -28.02 25.51 -6.79
C ASP A 101 -29.29 25.35 -7.63
N THR A 102 -29.11 24.86 -8.85
CA THR A 102 -30.23 24.48 -9.70
C THR A 102 -30.81 23.15 -9.20
N SER A 103 -32.09 22.90 -9.47
CA SER A 103 -32.74 21.60 -9.24
C SER A 103 -32.20 20.48 -10.15
N LEU A 104 -31.23 20.79 -11.02
CA LEU A 104 -30.60 19.87 -11.94
C LEU A 104 -29.44 19.17 -11.23
N SER A 105 -29.58 17.87 -11.00
CA SER A 105 -28.51 17.04 -10.45
C SER A 105 -28.29 15.83 -11.32
N LEU A 106 -27.02 15.44 -11.48
CA LEU A 106 -26.70 14.11 -12.00
C LEU A 106 -27.20 13.04 -11.02
N SER A 107 -27.69 11.94 -11.56
CA SER A 107 -27.80 10.71 -10.78
C SER A 107 -26.41 10.21 -10.38
N LEU A 108 -26.36 9.35 -9.36
CA LEU A 108 -25.11 8.78 -8.87
C LEU A 108 -24.36 8.01 -9.96
N GLU A 109 -25.09 7.29 -10.81
CA GLU A 109 -24.52 6.53 -11.93
C GLU A 109 -23.94 7.46 -13.00
N GLU A 110 -24.67 8.50 -13.38
CA GLU A 110 -24.20 9.49 -14.36
C GLU A 110 -22.96 10.24 -13.86
N GLU A 111 -22.91 10.63 -12.58
CA GLU A 111 -21.72 11.24 -11.98
C GLU A 111 -20.51 10.29 -12.04
N MET A 112 -20.70 9.02 -11.77
CA MET A 112 -19.61 8.03 -11.82
C MET A 112 -19.09 7.82 -13.23
N VAL A 113 -19.99 7.69 -14.22
CA VAL A 113 -19.59 7.55 -15.62
C VAL A 113 -18.80 8.78 -16.07
N LEU A 114 -19.23 9.97 -15.67
CA LEU A 114 -18.53 11.22 -15.99
C LEU A 114 -17.14 11.27 -15.35
N ILE A 115 -17.04 10.99 -14.04
CA ILE A 115 -15.78 10.96 -13.29
C ILE A 115 -14.83 9.92 -13.88
N ASP A 116 -15.30 8.70 -14.14
CA ASP A 116 -14.49 7.61 -14.70
C ASP A 116 -13.97 7.94 -16.10
N SER A 117 -14.82 8.52 -16.95
CA SER A 117 -14.47 8.89 -18.31
C SER A 117 -13.37 9.96 -18.33
N TYR A 118 -13.52 11.01 -17.52
CA TYR A 118 -12.53 12.09 -17.46
C TYR A 118 -11.24 11.68 -16.72
N SER A 119 -11.37 10.93 -15.61
CA SER A 119 -10.24 10.33 -14.90
C SER A 119 -9.37 9.48 -15.83
N SER A 120 -10.00 8.65 -16.66
CA SER A 120 -9.28 7.80 -17.63
C SER A 120 -8.51 8.63 -18.66
N GLN A 121 -9.06 9.75 -19.13
CA GLN A 121 -8.37 10.66 -20.05
C GLN A 121 -7.15 11.30 -19.41
N LEU A 122 -7.28 11.75 -18.16
CA LEU A 122 -6.17 12.34 -17.41
C LEU A 122 -5.05 11.33 -17.16
N ILE A 123 -5.39 10.08 -16.80
CA ILE A 123 -4.41 8.99 -16.65
C ILE A 123 -3.68 8.74 -17.98
N ASN A 124 -4.42 8.63 -19.09
CA ASN A 124 -3.84 8.41 -20.42
C ASN A 124 -2.95 9.57 -20.88
N ALA A 125 -3.25 10.79 -20.46
CA ALA A 125 -2.42 11.97 -20.70
C ALA A 125 -1.21 12.09 -19.74
N GLY A 126 -1.00 11.13 -18.83
CA GLY A 126 0.09 11.13 -17.86
C GLY A 126 -0.13 12.08 -16.66
N MET A 127 -1.34 12.61 -16.50
CA MET A 127 -1.78 13.56 -15.46
C MET A 127 -2.62 12.85 -14.39
N TRP A 128 -2.10 11.75 -13.83
CA TRP A 128 -2.84 10.89 -12.90
C TRP A 128 -3.16 11.58 -11.56
N GLU A 129 -2.37 12.56 -11.14
CA GLU A 129 -2.61 13.38 -9.95
C GLU A 129 -3.93 14.16 -10.07
N TRP A 130 -4.24 14.64 -11.27
CA TRP A 130 -5.52 15.28 -11.56
C TRP A 130 -6.65 14.24 -11.62
N ALA A 131 -6.38 13.02 -12.08
CA ALA A 131 -7.36 11.95 -12.02
C ALA A 131 -7.76 11.63 -10.56
N VAL A 132 -6.81 11.66 -9.61
CA VAL A 132 -7.10 11.54 -8.17
C VAL A 132 -8.01 12.67 -7.71
N PHE A 133 -7.69 13.93 -8.07
CA PHE A 133 -8.54 15.09 -7.78
C PHE A 133 -9.98 14.88 -8.27
N ILE A 134 -10.14 14.52 -9.53
CA ILE A 134 -11.46 14.30 -10.16
C ILE A 134 -12.25 13.21 -9.44
N ASN A 135 -11.61 12.12 -9.01
CA ASN A 135 -12.29 11.06 -8.24
C ASN A 135 -12.74 11.53 -6.86
N LEU A 136 -12.07 12.50 -6.25
CA LEU A 136 -12.44 13.04 -4.93
C LEU A 136 -13.48 14.17 -5.01
N CYS A 137 -13.65 14.81 -6.16
CA CYS A 137 -14.63 15.86 -6.39
C CYS A 137 -16.07 15.33 -6.38
N CYS A 138 -16.99 15.95 -5.63
CA CYS A 138 -18.42 15.65 -5.70
C CYS A 138 -19.16 16.66 -6.59
N ILE A 139 -19.97 16.14 -7.52
CA ILE A 139 -20.77 16.96 -8.43
C ILE A 139 -22.22 16.98 -7.95
N GLY A 140 -22.58 17.97 -7.14
CA GLY A 140 -23.96 18.21 -6.68
C GLY A 140 -24.29 17.64 -5.30
N LYS A 141 -25.58 17.73 -4.94
CA LYS A 141 -26.09 17.43 -3.58
C LYS A 141 -26.38 15.93 -3.35
N CYS A 142 -26.63 15.17 -4.41
CA CYS A 142 -27.00 13.74 -4.35
C CYS A 142 -25.83 12.81 -3.98
N SER A 143 -24.59 13.32 -4.03
CA SER A 143 -23.34 12.58 -3.85
C SER A 143 -22.94 12.33 -2.39
N ASN A 144 -23.83 12.55 -1.42
CA ASN A 144 -23.50 12.56 0.01
C ASN A 144 -23.70 11.23 0.75
N GLY A 145 -24.08 10.15 0.07
CA GLY A 145 -24.14 8.82 0.68
C GLY A 145 -22.74 8.34 1.11
N GLU A 146 -22.63 7.79 2.32
CA GLU A 146 -21.35 7.28 2.87
C GLU A 146 -20.70 6.24 1.95
N ASN A 147 -21.50 5.30 1.43
CA ASN A 147 -21.04 4.29 0.47
C ASN A 147 -20.41 4.91 -0.79
N PHE A 148 -20.96 6.02 -1.28
CA PHE A 148 -20.47 6.66 -2.49
C PHE A 148 -19.10 7.32 -2.29
N ARG A 149 -18.95 8.01 -1.16
CA ARG A 149 -17.67 8.63 -0.76
C ARG A 149 -16.59 7.56 -0.60
N GLU A 150 -16.93 6.41 -0.03
CA GLU A 150 -15.96 5.32 0.12
C GLU A 150 -15.55 4.73 -1.23
N ILE A 151 -16.49 4.51 -2.16
CA ILE A 151 -16.16 4.03 -3.52
C ILE A 151 -15.17 4.98 -4.22
N LYS A 152 -15.44 6.29 -4.15
CA LYS A 152 -14.59 7.33 -4.76
C LYS A 152 -13.21 7.39 -4.13
N LYS A 153 -13.14 7.28 -2.80
CA LYS A 153 -11.90 7.20 -2.04
C LYS A 153 -11.09 5.96 -2.45
N VAL A 154 -11.71 4.79 -2.57
CA VAL A 154 -11.05 3.56 -3.02
C VAL A 154 -10.49 3.70 -4.44
N LYS A 155 -11.25 4.33 -5.36
CA LYS A 155 -10.78 4.60 -6.73
C LYS A 155 -9.58 5.55 -6.74
N ALA A 156 -9.68 6.67 -6.04
CA ALA A 156 -8.59 7.64 -5.89
C ALA A 156 -7.33 7.00 -5.32
N MET A 157 -7.47 6.19 -4.25
CA MET A 157 -6.38 5.45 -3.64
C MET A 157 -5.76 4.45 -4.62
N SER A 158 -6.57 3.71 -5.38
CA SER A 158 -6.10 2.76 -6.40
C SER A 158 -5.24 3.44 -7.47
N ILE A 159 -5.60 4.67 -7.88
CA ILE A 159 -4.79 5.46 -8.82
C ILE A 159 -3.43 5.79 -8.19
N VAL A 160 -3.40 6.27 -6.94
CA VAL A 160 -2.14 6.57 -6.22
C VAL A 160 -1.27 5.32 -6.11
N LEU A 161 -1.83 4.19 -5.66
CA LEU A 161 -1.09 2.93 -5.51
C LEU A 161 -0.45 2.45 -6.81
N ARG A 162 -1.13 2.65 -7.95
CA ARG A 162 -0.66 2.22 -9.27
C ARG A 162 0.35 3.17 -9.90
N HIS A 163 0.15 4.48 -9.76
CA HIS A 163 0.88 5.49 -10.54
C HIS A 163 1.96 6.24 -9.75
N TRP A 164 1.91 6.23 -8.41
CA TRP A 164 2.97 6.81 -7.59
C TRP A 164 4.30 6.17 -7.96
N LYS A 165 5.34 6.95 -8.31
CA LYS A 165 6.67 6.40 -8.68
C LYS A 165 7.76 6.58 -7.63
N GLY A 166 7.57 7.48 -6.67
CA GLY A 166 8.59 7.88 -5.73
C GLY A 166 9.65 8.78 -6.36
N ASP A 167 10.42 9.45 -5.49
CA ASP A 167 11.32 10.55 -5.86
C ASP A 167 12.56 10.15 -6.67
N LEU A 168 12.91 8.87 -6.64
CA LEU A 168 14.06 8.35 -7.38
C LEU A 168 13.79 8.16 -8.88
N ILE A 169 12.52 8.02 -9.28
CA ILE A 169 12.13 7.62 -10.65
C ILE A 169 11.43 8.77 -11.39
N ASP A 170 10.61 9.55 -10.69
CA ASP A 170 9.82 10.63 -11.28
C ASP A 170 10.26 11.97 -10.72
N SER A 171 10.85 12.83 -11.55
CA SER A 171 11.32 14.16 -11.13
C SER A 171 10.18 15.08 -10.67
N GLN A 172 8.92 14.76 -10.99
CA GLN A 172 7.74 15.50 -10.56
C GLN A 172 7.05 14.88 -9.33
N SER A 173 7.52 13.75 -8.80
CA SER A 173 6.83 13.07 -7.68
C SER A 173 6.70 13.95 -6.44
N ALA A 174 7.73 14.76 -6.13
CA ALA A 174 7.71 15.66 -4.98
C ALA A 174 6.60 16.72 -5.14
N ASN A 175 6.51 17.34 -6.32
CA ASN A 175 5.46 18.31 -6.62
C ASN A 175 4.07 17.67 -6.62
N ARG A 176 3.95 16.46 -7.16
CA ARG A 176 2.69 15.68 -7.17
C ARG A 176 2.25 15.32 -5.76
N ARG A 177 3.17 14.88 -4.90
CA ARG A 177 2.91 14.59 -3.49
C ARG A 177 2.50 15.86 -2.76
N GLU A 178 3.22 16.96 -2.94
CA GLU A 178 2.88 18.24 -2.32
C GLU A 178 1.46 18.69 -2.72
N PHE A 179 1.10 18.61 -4.00
CA PHE A 179 -0.25 18.90 -4.46
C PHE A 179 -1.30 17.99 -3.80
N LEU A 180 -1.11 16.68 -3.87
CA LEU A 180 -2.07 15.71 -3.36
C LEU A 180 -2.20 15.74 -1.83
N GLU A 181 -1.08 15.75 -1.12
CA GLU A 181 -1.03 15.68 0.35
C GLU A 181 -1.39 17.03 0.98
N ASN A 182 -0.75 18.13 0.55
CA ASN A 182 -0.90 19.42 1.23
C ASN A 182 -2.08 20.23 0.72
N GLN A 183 -2.40 20.16 -0.59
CA GLN A 183 -3.48 20.97 -1.16
C GLN A 183 -4.81 20.21 -1.20
N LEU A 184 -4.79 18.93 -1.56
CA LEU A 184 -6.00 18.11 -1.65
C LEU A 184 -6.34 17.31 -0.38
N GLY A 185 -5.40 17.20 0.56
CA GLY A 185 -5.61 16.46 1.81
C GLY A 185 -5.62 14.95 1.63
N VAL A 186 -4.95 14.43 0.59
CA VAL A 186 -4.73 12.99 0.42
C VAL A 186 -3.88 12.47 1.59
N PRO A 187 -4.29 11.41 2.30
CA PRO A 187 -3.54 10.93 3.45
C PRO A 187 -2.13 10.45 3.09
N HIS A 188 -1.15 10.84 3.91
CA HIS A 188 0.26 10.42 3.79
C HIS A 188 0.43 8.91 3.59
N PHE A 189 -0.34 8.11 4.34
CA PHE A 189 -0.22 6.65 4.33
C PHE A 189 -0.55 6.02 2.97
N TRP A 190 -1.24 6.71 2.05
CA TRP A 190 -1.48 6.21 0.68
C TRP A 190 -0.17 6.11 -0.11
N PHE A 191 0.72 7.09 0.06
CA PHE A 191 2.04 7.09 -0.59
C PHE A 191 2.97 6.05 0.02
N GLU A 192 2.93 5.89 1.34
CA GLU A 192 3.69 4.85 2.04
C GLU A 192 3.21 3.46 1.61
N MET A 193 1.90 3.24 1.50
CA MET A 193 1.34 1.99 0.98
C MET A 193 1.75 1.73 -0.48
N ALA A 194 1.67 2.74 -1.35
CA ALA A 194 2.11 2.62 -2.74
C ALA A 194 3.59 2.25 -2.85
N THR A 195 4.43 2.85 -2.00
CA THR A 195 5.87 2.58 -1.97
C THR A 195 6.16 1.19 -1.42
N ALA A 196 5.45 0.75 -0.37
CA ALA A 196 5.56 -0.61 0.14
C ALA A 196 5.22 -1.66 -0.93
N HIS A 197 4.10 -1.52 -1.65
CA HIS A 197 3.74 -2.44 -2.72
C HIS A 197 4.81 -2.58 -3.81
N LYS A 198 5.55 -1.51 -4.09
CA LYS A 198 6.67 -1.55 -5.04
C LYS A 198 7.87 -2.29 -4.49
N CYS A 199 8.24 -2.03 -3.25
CA CYS A 199 9.27 -2.79 -2.57
C CYS A 199 8.92 -4.29 -2.57
N ALA A 200 7.65 -4.64 -2.35
CA ALA A 200 7.19 -6.02 -2.51
C ALA A 200 7.39 -6.57 -3.92
N HIS A 201 7.00 -5.83 -4.96
CA HIS A 201 7.24 -6.24 -6.34
C HIS A 201 8.74 -6.39 -6.68
N MET A 202 9.61 -5.60 -6.04
CA MET A 202 11.07 -5.66 -6.21
C MET A 202 11.76 -6.67 -5.29
N ALA A 203 10.98 -7.45 -4.51
CA ALA A 203 11.50 -8.35 -3.48
C ALA A 203 12.42 -7.65 -2.44
N ASP A 204 12.23 -6.35 -2.21
CA ASP A 204 12.92 -5.57 -1.17
C ASP A 204 12.11 -5.61 0.12
N SER A 205 12.31 -6.67 0.92
CA SER A 205 11.63 -6.84 2.21
C SER A 205 11.92 -5.70 3.19
N TYR A 206 13.13 -5.15 3.19
CA TYR A 206 13.50 -4.06 4.10
C TYR A 206 12.79 -2.77 3.73
N GLY A 207 12.76 -2.42 2.44
CA GLY A 207 11.98 -1.30 1.93
C GLY A 207 10.49 -1.47 2.22
N TYR A 208 9.95 -2.68 2.05
CA TYR A 208 8.55 -2.96 2.36
C TYR A 208 8.25 -2.67 3.84
N VAL A 209 9.00 -3.26 4.78
CA VAL A 209 8.78 -3.08 6.22
C VAL A 209 8.90 -1.60 6.61
N LYS A 210 9.91 -0.89 6.07
CA LYS A 210 10.14 0.53 6.33
C LYS A 210 8.92 1.39 5.99
N HIS A 211 8.23 1.10 4.90
CA HIS A 211 7.04 1.84 4.48
C HIS A 211 5.76 1.27 5.10
N ALA A 212 5.69 -0.05 5.29
CA ALA A 212 4.56 -0.73 5.92
C ALA A 212 4.29 -0.26 7.33
N ILE A 213 5.33 0.00 8.13
CA ILE A 213 5.16 0.47 9.50
C ILE A 213 4.39 1.80 9.59
N ARG A 214 4.39 2.61 8.53
CA ARG A 214 3.70 3.91 8.48
C ARG A 214 2.20 3.79 8.17
N TYR A 215 1.73 2.66 7.67
CA TYR A 215 0.30 2.46 7.36
C TYR A 215 -0.32 1.23 8.04
N SER A 216 0.47 0.18 8.31
CA SER A 216 0.05 -1.07 8.93
C SER A 216 1.23 -1.72 9.65
N THR A 217 1.37 -1.44 10.94
CA THR A 217 2.39 -2.05 11.80
C THR A 217 2.27 -3.58 11.82
N LYS A 218 1.05 -4.10 11.75
CA LYS A 218 0.78 -5.54 11.67
C LYS A 218 1.40 -6.17 10.42
N ASP A 219 1.23 -5.56 9.24
CA ASP A 219 1.82 -6.09 8.00
C ASP A 219 3.35 -5.98 8.00
N ALA A 220 3.87 -4.90 8.59
CA ALA A 220 5.31 -4.73 8.78
C ALA A 220 5.89 -5.85 9.66
N ILE A 221 5.28 -6.13 10.83
CA ILE A 221 5.72 -7.20 11.75
C ILE A 221 5.58 -8.57 11.08
N ASN A 222 4.46 -8.85 10.41
CA ASN A 222 4.25 -10.12 9.73
C ASN A 222 5.30 -10.36 8.65
N THR A 223 5.59 -9.35 7.83
CA THR A 223 6.63 -9.43 6.79
C THR A 223 8.01 -9.55 7.40
N TYR A 224 8.27 -8.86 8.50
CA TYR A 224 9.53 -8.98 9.22
C TYR A 224 9.76 -10.41 9.70
N ASN A 225 8.77 -11.00 10.38
CA ASN A 225 8.80 -12.36 10.91
C ASN A 225 8.88 -13.44 9.82
N ALA A 226 8.20 -13.24 8.69
CA ALA A 226 8.17 -14.24 7.62
C ALA A 226 9.41 -14.20 6.73
N THR A 227 10.14 -13.08 6.69
CA THR A 227 11.13 -12.83 5.63
C THR A 227 12.48 -12.39 6.16
N ILE A 228 12.53 -11.30 6.92
CA ILE A 228 13.78 -10.71 7.40
C ILE A 228 14.36 -11.52 8.55
N LEU A 229 13.53 -11.86 9.55
CA LEU A 229 13.96 -12.58 10.74
C LEU A 229 14.53 -13.97 10.39
N PRO A 230 13.88 -14.81 9.56
CA PRO A 230 14.43 -16.09 9.16
C PRO A 230 15.75 -15.94 8.41
N LEU A 231 15.83 -15.00 7.47
CA LEU A 231 17.09 -14.74 6.75
C LEU A 231 18.20 -14.28 7.69
N MET A 232 17.89 -13.43 8.66
CA MET A 232 18.82 -13.04 9.70
C MET A 232 19.25 -14.28 10.47
N LEU A 233 18.31 -15.10 10.97
CA LEU A 233 18.57 -16.36 11.69
C LEU A 233 19.32 -17.41 10.86
N PHE A 234 19.23 -17.33 9.54
CA PHE A 234 20.05 -17.97 8.49
C PHE A 234 21.52 -17.55 8.45
N GLN A 235 21.67 -16.29 8.12
CA GLN A 235 22.89 -15.75 7.54
C GLN A 235 23.77 -15.11 8.61
N GLY A 236 23.16 -14.69 9.72
CA GLY A 236 23.82 -13.98 10.81
C GLY A 236 24.40 -12.63 10.39
N GLY A 237 25.27 -12.11 11.24
CA GLY A 237 25.97 -10.85 11.03
C GLY A 237 25.61 -9.79 12.08
N ALA A 238 26.64 -9.18 12.68
CA ALA A 238 26.47 -8.19 13.74
C ALA A 238 25.59 -6.99 13.31
N ASN A 239 25.75 -6.52 12.07
CA ASN A 239 24.97 -5.41 11.54
C ASN A 239 23.47 -5.75 11.40
N GLU A 240 23.15 -6.97 10.97
CA GLU A 240 21.76 -7.39 10.82
C GLU A 240 21.10 -7.59 12.19
N CYS A 241 21.79 -8.21 13.15
CA CYS A 241 21.33 -8.30 14.53
C CYS A 241 21.03 -6.92 15.14
N GLN A 242 21.90 -5.93 14.90
CA GLN A 242 21.69 -4.57 15.41
C GLN A 242 20.46 -3.89 14.78
N LYS A 243 20.17 -4.14 13.49
CA LYS A 243 18.95 -3.65 12.85
C LYS A 243 17.70 -4.25 13.47
N VAL A 244 17.74 -5.53 13.87
CA VAL A 244 16.61 -6.21 14.53
C VAL A 244 16.32 -5.62 15.89
N LEU A 245 17.37 -5.47 16.72
CA LEU A 245 17.26 -4.82 18.01
C LEU A 245 16.67 -3.42 17.85
N GLY A 246 17.23 -2.61 16.94
CA GLY A 246 16.74 -1.26 16.67
C GLY A 246 15.30 -1.20 16.18
N PHE A 247 14.87 -2.16 15.34
CA PHE A 247 13.50 -2.25 14.84
C PHE A 247 12.50 -2.59 15.96
N VAL A 248 12.78 -3.64 16.76
CA VAL A 248 11.89 -4.05 17.83
C VAL A 248 11.82 -2.99 18.94
N ASP A 249 12.95 -2.39 19.29
CA ASP A 249 13.01 -1.32 20.31
C ASP A 249 12.22 -0.08 19.86
N ALA A 250 12.28 0.27 18.57
CA ALA A 250 11.49 1.37 18.02
C ALA A 250 9.98 1.09 18.11
N ILE A 251 9.54 -0.13 17.77
CA ILE A 251 8.12 -0.52 17.87
C ILE A 251 7.65 -0.51 19.33
N GLN A 252 8.43 -1.09 20.24
CA GLN A 252 8.11 -1.10 21.67
C GLN A 252 7.97 0.31 22.24
N THR A 253 8.83 1.24 21.78
CA THR A 253 8.78 2.64 22.20
C THR A 253 7.52 3.35 21.68
N GLU A 254 7.09 3.08 20.45
CA GLU A 254 5.92 3.71 19.84
C GLU A 254 4.58 3.15 20.36
N GLN A 255 4.50 1.85 20.67
CA GLN A 255 3.23 1.16 20.98
C GLN A 255 3.02 0.82 22.46
N GLY A 256 4.04 1.01 23.31
CA GLY A 256 3.98 0.71 24.75
C GLY A 256 4.19 -0.78 25.07
N SER A 257 4.19 -1.10 26.38
CA SER A 257 4.52 -2.44 26.90
C SER A 257 3.52 -3.53 26.54
N ASP A 258 2.27 -3.16 26.25
CA ASP A 258 1.18 -4.11 26.05
C ASP A 258 1.22 -4.79 24.67
N PHE A 259 2.12 -4.35 23.77
CA PHE A 259 2.26 -4.87 22.41
C PHE A 259 3.22 -6.08 22.27
N ALA A 260 3.76 -6.57 23.40
CA ALA A 260 4.72 -7.68 23.40
C ALA A 260 4.15 -8.97 22.78
N GLU A 261 2.87 -9.26 23.01
CA GLU A 261 2.22 -10.47 22.49
C GLU A 261 2.00 -10.43 20.96
N ASP A 262 1.71 -9.24 20.43
CA ASP A 262 1.46 -9.01 19.00
C ASP A 262 2.75 -9.08 18.16
N LEU A 263 3.91 -8.79 18.78
CA LEU A 263 5.22 -8.93 18.14
C LEU A 263 5.58 -10.40 17.86
N GLY A 264 5.07 -11.35 18.66
CA GLY A 264 5.26 -12.79 18.45
C GLY A 264 6.73 -13.19 18.31
N ASP A 265 7.07 -13.76 17.15
CA ASP A 265 8.42 -14.28 16.85
C ASP A 265 9.51 -13.18 16.93
N CYS A 266 9.19 -11.93 16.57
CA CYS A 266 10.10 -10.78 16.69
C CYS A 266 10.54 -10.54 18.14
N TYR A 267 9.59 -10.66 19.07
CA TYR A 267 9.86 -10.41 20.49
C TYR A 267 10.79 -11.48 21.06
N ILE A 268 10.49 -12.75 20.77
CA ILE A 268 11.33 -13.89 21.14
C ILE A 268 12.73 -13.77 20.55
N ALA A 269 12.84 -13.40 19.28
CA ALA A 269 14.12 -13.18 18.63
C ALA A 269 14.91 -12.03 19.28
N ASN A 270 14.25 -10.93 19.67
CA ASN A 270 14.89 -9.83 20.39
C ASN A 270 15.42 -10.29 21.76
N GLU A 271 14.61 -11.01 22.55
CA GLU A 271 15.03 -11.57 23.83
C GLU A 271 16.22 -12.52 23.66
N TYR A 272 16.18 -13.40 22.65
CA TYR A 272 17.30 -14.28 22.32
C TYR A 272 18.56 -13.49 21.95
N LEU A 273 18.46 -12.47 21.09
CA LEU A 273 19.61 -11.67 20.67
C LEU A 273 20.26 -10.95 21.86
N ARG A 274 19.46 -10.37 22.77
CA ARG A 274 19.95 -9.74 24.00
C ARG A 274 20.63 -10.75 24.92
N LEU A 275 19.96 -11.86 25.21
CA LEU A 275 20.51 -12.94 26.02
C LEU A 275 21.81 -13.49 25.43
N SER A 276 21.85 -13.71 24.11
CA SER A 276 23.04 -14.22 23.42
C SER A 276 24.26 -13.30 23.57
N ARG A 277 24.04 -11.98 23.56
CA ARG A 277 25.09 -10.99 23.79
C ARG A 277 25.63 -11.10 25.22
N ASP A 278 24.73 -11.15 26.20
CA ASP A 278 25.12 -11.17 27.62
C ASP A 278 25.86 -12.49 27.96
N VAL A 279 25.40 -13.63 27.42
CA VAL A 279 26.10 -14.93 27.53
C VAL A 279 27.47 -14.90 26.84
N LEU A 280 27.59 -14.24 25.69
CA LEU A 280 28.87 -14.08 25.00
C LEU A 280 29.87 -13.28 25.84
N GLU A 281 29.43 -12.18 26.45
CA GLU A 281 30.29 -11.35 27.32
C GLU A 281 30.85 -12.17 28.49
N ILE A 282 30.01 -12.97 29.16
CA ILE A 282 30.44 -13.85 30.24
C ILE A 282 31.39 -14.94 29.74
N SER A 283 31.14 -15.48 28.55
CA SER A 283 31.98 -16.54 27.97
C SER A 283 33.43 -16.11 27.76
N TYR A 284 33.69 -14.80 27.63
CA TYR A 284 35.05 -14.25 27.53
C TYR A 284 35.73 -13.98 28.87
N LEU A 285 35.02 -14.10 30.00
CA LEU A 285 35.61 -13.92 31.32
C LEU A 285 36.59 -15.06 31.67
N SER A 286 37.39 -14.85 32.70
CA SER A 286 38.25 -15.89 33.29
C SER A 286 37.46 -16.73 34.29
N GLU A 287 37.98 -17.93 34.61
CA GLU A 287 37.38 -18.83 35.60
C GLU A 287 37.16 -18.15 36.96
N VAL A 288 38.13 -17.34 37.41
CA VAL A 288 38.02 -16.57 38.66
C VAL A 288 36.84 -15.57 38.61
N GLN A 289 36.63 -14.93 37.45
CA GLN A 289 35.53 -13.99 37.26
C GLN A 289 34.17 -14.71 37.16
N TRP A 290 34.13 -15.92 36.61
CA TRP A 290 32.90 -16.74 36.63
C TRP A 290 32.46 -17.05 38.06
N ILE A 291 33.41 -17.41 38.92
CA ILE A 291 33.12 -17.66 40.35
C ILE A 291 32.55 -16.39 41.01
N GLN A 292 33.09 -15.21 40.66
CA GLN A 292 32.59 -13.93 41.19
C GLN A 292 31.21 -13.53 40.66
N GLN A 293 30.86 -13.96 39.44
CA GLN A 293 29.57 -13.64 38.79
C GLN A 293 28.58 -14.80 38.80
N LYS A 294 28.79 -15.81 39.67
CA LYS A 294 27.99 -17.03 39.69
C LYS A 294 26.48 -16.77 39.71
N ASP A 295 26.00 -15.88 40.56
CA ASP A 295 24.58 -15.56 40.69
C ASP A 295 24.00 -14.97 39.40
N HIS A 296 24.76 -14.13 38.69
CA HIS A 296 24.34 -13.57 37.40
C HIS A 296 24.31 -14.65 36.30
N ILE A 297 25.25 -15.59 36.31
CA ILE A 297 25.28 -16.72 35.37
C ILE A 297 24.08 -17.64 35.61
N GLU A 298 23.71 -17.89 36.87
CA GLU A 298 22.51 -18.66 37.23
C GLU A 298 21.23 -17.94 36.78
N ASP A 299 21.15 -16.62 36.93
CA ASP A 299 20.02 -15.81 36.44
C ASP A 299 19.88 -15.89 34.91
N LEU A 300 20.98 -15.73 34.16
CA LEU A 300 20.96 -15.89 32.70
C LEU A 300 20.60 -17.31 32.26
N LEU A 301 20.97 -18.33 33.03
CA LEU A 301 20.58 -19.72 32.76
C LEU A 301 19.07 -19.90 32.92
N LEU A 302 18.49 -19.35 33.98
CA LEU A 302 17.04 -19.38 34.19
C LEU A 302 16.30 -18.66 33.06
N GLN A 303 16.80 -17.50 32.63
CA GLN A 303 16.24 -16.75 31.50
C GLN A 303 16.34 -17.54 30.18
N ALA A 304 17.46 -18.23 29.94
CA ALA A 304 17.65 -19.06 28.75
C ALA A 304 16.69 -20.26 28.72
N GLU A 305 16.53 -20.95 29.85
CA GLU A 305 15.62 -22.09 29.98
C GLU A 305 14.14 -21.65 29.87
N ASP A 306 13.76 -20.51 30.46
CA ASP A 306 12.41 -19.94 30.30
C ASP A 306 12.12 -19.60 28.84
N LEU A 307 13.05 -18.90 28.18
CA LEU A 307 12.89 -18.52 26.78
C LEU A 307 12.81 -19.74 25.86
N GLU A 308 13.66 -20.75 26.06
CA GLU A 308 13.63 -22.03 25.33
C GLU A 308 12.26 -22.73 25.45
N ASN A 309 11.73 -22.82 26.67
CA ASN A 309 10.41 -23.41 26.92
C ASN A 309 9.30 -22.64 26.20
N ARG A 310 9.35 -21.30 26.20
CA ARG A 310 8.38 -20.44 25.49
C ARG A 310 8.43 -20.66 23.98
N VAL A 311 9.63 -20.76 23.39
CA VAL A 311 9.77 -21.04 21.94
C VAL A 311 9.22 -22.42 21.59
N MET A 312 9.51 -23.45 22.39
CA MET A 312 8.96 -24.81 22.18
C MET A 312 7.44 -24.86 22.26
N VAL A 313 6.82 -24.03 23.12
CA VAL A 313 5.35 -23.92 23.18
C VAL A 313 4.80 -23.25 21.92
N MET A 314 5.44 -22.17 21.45
CA MET A 314 5.03 -21.47 20.23
C MET A 314 5.16 -22.35 18.97
N GLU A 315 6.24 -23.12 18.87
CA GLU A 315 6.47 -24.07 17.77
C GLU A 315 5.32 -25.09 17.66
N LYS A 316 4.83 -25.61 18.78
CA LYS A 316 3.72 -26.57 18.84
C LYS A 316 2.37 -25.96 18.48
N LEU A 317 2.16 -24.69 18.83
CA LEU A 317 0.88 -24.02 18.57
C LEU A 317 0.67 -23.76 17.08
N GLY A 318 1.74 -23.47 16.34
CA GLY A 318 1.69 -23.14 14.92
C GLY A 318 0.94 -21.83 14.66
N ARG A 319 1.57 -20.87 13.97
CA ARG A 319 0.86 -19.66 13.54
C ARG A 319 0.39 -19.79 12.09
N PRO A 320 -0.86 -19.41 11.78
CA PRO A 320 -1.27 -19.27 10.39
C PRO A 320 -0.42 -18.17 9.73
N VAL A 321 0.13 -18.46 8.56
CA VAL A 321 0.91 -17.49 7.78
C VAL A 321 -0.06 -16.49 7.16
N ASN A 322 0.07 -15.21 7.52
CA ASN A 322 -0.64 -14.13 6.84
C ASN A 322 0.20 -13.65 5.64
N ASP A 323 -0.18 -14.09 4.44
CA ASP A 323 0.50 -13.78 3.17
C ASP A 323 0.21 -12.35 2.66
N SER A 324 0.55 -11.33 3.45
CA SER A 324 0.52 -9.93 2.99
C SER A 324 1.66 -9.62 2.01
N PHE A 325 2.80 -10.30 2.17
CA PHE A 325 3.97 -10.20 1.30
C PHE A 325 4.18 -11.52 0.55
N LYS A 326 3.92 -11.53 -0.76
CA LYS A 326 4.07 -12.72 -1.59
C LYS A 326 5.55 -12.92 -1.97
N LEU A 327 6.28 -13.66 -1.15
CA LEU A 327 7.52 -14.28 -1.60
C LEU A 327 7.20 -15.54 -2.40
N GLU A 328 8.02 -15.81 -3.40
CA GLU A 328 7.92 -17.05 -4.17
C GLU A 328 8.13 -18.29 -3.27
N GLN A 329 8.93 -18.16 -2.21
CA GLN A 329 9.20 -19.23 -1.24
C GLN A 329 9.53 -18.65 0.16
N PRO A 330 8.53 -18.36 1.02
CA PRO A 330 8.79 -17.94 2.40
C PRO A 330 9.38 -19.11 3.22
N ILE A 331 10.31 -18.81 4.12
CA ILE A 331 10.81 -19.81 5.08
C ILE A 331 9.69 -20.05 6.10
N PRO A 332 9.24 -21.30 6.30
CA PRO A 332 8.18 -21.57 7.28
C PRO A 332 8.58 -21.13 8.69
N SER A 333 7.66 -20.50 9.44
CA SER A 333 7.92 -20.02 10.81
C SER A 333 8.44 -21.14 11.72
N PHE A 334 7.93 -22.37 11.61
CA PHE A 334 8.43 -23.50 12.41
C PHE A 334 9.94 -23.73 12.21
N VAL A 335 10.46 -23.59 10.98
CA VAL A 335 11.90 -23.78 10.69
C VAL A 335 12.73 -22.73 11.44
N SER A 336 12.23 -21.50 11.53
CA SER A 336 12.88 -20.41 12.28
C SER A 336 12.81 -20.63 13.79
N LEU A 337 11.67 -21.15 14.29
CA LEU A 337 11.50 -21.47 15.71
C LEU A 337 12.37 -22.67 16.12
N THR A 338 12.47 -23.73 15.31
CA THR A 338 13.37 -24.86 15.57
C THR A 338 14.83 -24.41 15.62
N GLU A 339 15.24 -23.49 14.73
CA GLU A 339 16.59 -22.91 14.75
C GLU A 339 16.83 -22.09 16.03
N LEU A 340 15.85 -21.29 16.46
CA LEU A 340 15.91 -20.54 17.72
C LEU A 340 16.03 -21.46 18.93
N VAL A 341 15.25 -22.55 19.00
CA VAL A 341 15.36 -23.57 20.06
C VAL A 341 16.78 -24.15 20.07
N SER A 342 17.30 -24.55 18.91
CA SER A 342 18.65 -25.12 18.79
C SER A 342 19.73 -24.14 19.27
N CYS A 343 19.57 -22.86 18.94
CA CYS A 343 20.44 -21.78 19.41
C CYS A 343 20.36 -21.59 20.93
N LEU A 344 19.15 -21.62 21.51
CA LEU A 344 18.92 -21.49 22.94
C LEU A 344 19.49 -22.69 23.72
N SER A 345 19.30 -23.92 23.25
CA SER A 345 19.90 -25.12 23.85
C SER A 345 21.43 -25.02 23.92
N LEU A 346 22.06 -24.39 22.92
CA LEU A 346 23.50 -24.14 22.92
C LEU A 346 23.91 -23.11 24.00
N LEU A 347 23.13 -22.04 24.18
CA LEU A 347 23.37 -21.05 25.26
C LEU A 347 23.23 -21.70 26.64
N VAL A 348 22.17 -22.49 26.85
CA VAL A 348 21.94 -23.27 28.08
C VAL A 348 23.13 -24.20 28.35
N THR A 349 23.61 -24.91 27.33
CA THR A 349 24.77 -25.81 27.45
C THR A 349 26.05 -25.07 27.80
N GLN A 350 26.29 -23.90 27.19
CA GLN A 350 27.43 -23.05 27.52
C GLN A 350 27.36 -22.56 28.97
N LEU A 351 26.22 -22.04 29.42
CA LEU A 351 26.05 -21.53 30.78
C LEU A 351 26.26 -22.63 31.83
N LYS A 352 25.70 -23.84 31.60
CA LYS A 352 25.94 -25.02 32.44
C LYS A 352 27.42 -25.42 32.48
N SER A 353 28.11 -25.34 31.35
CA SER A 353 29.55 -25.62 31.27
C SER A 353 30.36 -24.59 32.07
N ILE A 354 30.04 -23.31 31.93
CA ILE A 354 30.71 -22.22 32.67
C ILE A 354 30.54 -22.44 34.18
N LEU A 355 29.34 -22.79 34.64
CA LEU A 355 29.08 -23.13 36.05
C LEU A 355 29.87 -24.36 36.52
N ALA A 356 30.19 -25.29 35.62
CA ALA A 356 31.06 -26.43 35.88
C ALA A 356 32.57 -26.11 35.78
N GLY A 357 32.93 -24.85 35.50
CA GLY A 357 34.31 -24.36 35.49
C GLY A 357 35.01 -24.40 34.13
N TYR A 358 34.28 -24.62 33.02
CA TYR A 358 34.87 -24.61 31.68
C TYR A 358 33.96 -23.95 30.63
N SER A 359 34.54 -23.39 29.57
CA SER A 359 33.76 -22.84 28.45
C SER A 359 33.81 -23.83 27.28
N ILE A 360 32.66 -24.17 26.69
CA ILE A 360 32.66 -24.92 25.40
C ILE A 360 33.07 -24.02 24.23
N PHE A 361 33.08 -22.70 24.44
CA PHE A 361 33.69 -21.74 23.54
C PHE A 361 35.17 -21.56 23.93
N GLU A 362 36.04 -22.45 23.42
CA GLU A 362 37.48 -22.38 23.69
C GLU A 362 38.11 -21.11 23.09
N LYS A 363 38.82 -20.34 23.94
CA LYS A 363 39.52 -19.08 23.60
C LYS A 363 40.62 -19.19 22.53
N GLY A 364 40.98 -20.39 22.08
CA GLY A 364 42.17 -20.63 21.24
C GLY A 364 41.95 -21.22 19.84
N ARG A 365 40.73 -21.64 19.48
CA ARG A 365 40.48 -22.34 18.19
C ARG A 365 39.46 -21.66 17.29
N MET A 366 38.80 -20.59 17.74
CA MET A 366 37.72 -19.97 16.98
C MET A 366 38.02 -18.50 16.71
N ASN A 367 38.32 -18.18 15.45
CA ASN A 367 38.41 -16.80 14.98
C ASN A 367 37.03 -16.13 15.16
N VAL A 368 36.99 -14.96 15.81
CA VAL A 368 35.76 -14.23 16.19
C VAL A 368 34.86 -13.94 14.99
N THR A 369 35.43 -13.69 13.81
CA THR A 369 34.71 -13.49 12.54
C THR A 369 34.13 -14.78 11.95
N ALA A 370 34.70 -15.93 12.28
CA ALA A 370 34.17 -17.22 11.88
C ALA A 370 32.91 -17.54 12.71
N TYR A 371 32.84 -17.11 13.96
CA TYR A 371 31.77 -17.47 14.89
C TYR A 371 30.40 -16.87 14.54
N SER A 372 30.31 -15.61 14.11
CA SER A 372 29.05 -15.01 13.65
C SER A 372 28.52 -15.63 12.36
N ASN A 373 29.43 -16.14 11.51
CA ASN A 373 29.11 -16.72 10.20
C ASN A 373 28.91 -18.25 10.25
N ILE A 374 29.46 -18.93 11.27
CA ILE A 374 29.40 -20.38 11.46
C ILE A 374 28.20 -20.77 12.34
N LYS A 375 27.76 -19.92 13.28
CA LYS A 375 26.78 -20.31 14.30
C LYS A 375 25.34 -20.49 13.84
N MET A 376 24.92 -19.79 12.78
CA MET A 376 23.59 -19.99 12.18
C MET A 376 23.62 -20.88 10.93
N LYS A 377 24.84 -21.18 10.48
CA LYS A 377 25.11 -22.18 9.46
C LYS A 377 25.18 -23.60 10.04
N TYR A 378 25.62 -23.78 11.29
CA TYR A 378 25.78 -25.12 11.90
C TYR A 378 24.48 -25.70 12.47
N ALA A 379 23.57 -24.90 13.01
CA ALA A 379 22.27 -25.40 13.49
C ALA A 379 21.33 -25.75 12.31
N SER A 380 21.29 -24.93 11.24
CA SER A 380 20.62 -25.30 9.98
C SER A 380 21.21 -26.52 9.25
N GLN A 381 22.54 -26.71 9.27
CA GLN A 381 23.17 -27.89 8.65
C GLN A 381 22.98 -29.19 9.44
N LEU A 382 22.71 -29.12 10.75
CA LEU A 382 22.38 -30.29 11.56
C LEU A 382 20.92 -30.73 11.40
N ALA A 383 19.99 -29.82 11.10
CA ALA A 383 18.59 -30.13 10.83
C ALA A 383 18.35 -30.88 9.50
N LEU A 384 19.25 -30.71 8.51
CA LEU A 384 19.18 -31.41 7.22
C LEU A 384 19.70 -32.86 7.25
N HIS A 385 20.41 -33.26 8.31
CA HIS A 385 20.95 -34.61 8.43
C HIS A 385 20.06 -35.60 9.20
N SER A 386 18.88 -35.17 9.67
CA SER A 386 17.92 -36.04 10.38
C SER A 386 16.74 -36.54 9.52
N SER A 387 16.68 -36.21 8.23
CA SER A 387 15.62 -36.74 7.35
C SER A 387 16.12 -37.06 5.94
N SER A 388 16.74 -38.24 5.80
CA SER A 388 16.59 -39.20 4.70
C SER A 388 17.90 -39.93 4.45
N GLY A 389 17.88 -41.24 4.70
CA GLY A 389 18.74 -42.13 3.94
C GLY A 389 18.28 -42.08 2.50
N ASN A 390 19.04 -41.41 1.65
CA ASN A 390 19.30 -41.80 0.26
C ASN A 390 20.39 -40.89 -0.31
N ASP A 391 21.46 -41.54 -0.79
CA ASP A 391 22.59 -40.94 -1.45
C ASP A 391 22.17 -40.09 -2.66
N LEU A 392 22.32 -38.77 -2.53
CA LEU A 392 22.50 -37.88 -3.68
C LEU A 392 23.76 -37.05 -3.43
N SER A 393 24.77 -37.31 -4.25
CA SER A 393 26.13 -36.81 -4.07
C SER A 393 26.20 -35.28 -4.13
N ILE A 394 26.98 -34.73 -3.20
CA ILE A 394 27.41 -33.33 -3.03
C ILE A 394 27.87 -32.63 -4.34
N ASN A 395 28.18 -33.39 -5.39
CA ASN A 395 28.60 -32.87 -6.69
C ASN A 395 27.49 -32.12 -7.45
N HIS A 396 26.20 -32.42 -7.21
CA HIS A 396 25.10 -31.76 -7.93
C HIS A 396 24.77 -30.36 -7.40
N ILE A 397 25.04 -30.10 -6.11
CA ILE A 397 24.84 -28.79 -5.47
C ILE A 397 26.00 -27.84 -5.83
N HIS A 398 27.21 -28.38 -6.02
CA HIS A 398 28.34 -27.58 -6.50
C HIS A 398 28.18 -27.11 -7.95
N GLU A 399 27.45 -27.83 -8.82
CA GLU A 399 27.09 -27.38 -10.17
C GLU A 399 26.04 -26.25 -10.18
N LEU A 400 25.10 -26.26 -9.22
CA LEU A 400 24.09 -25.19 -9.08
C LEU A 400 24.68 -23.90 -8.48
N LEU A 401 25.69 -24.01 -7.61
CA LEU A 401 26.34 -22.85 -7.00
C LEU A 401 27.43 -22.22 -7.88
N ASN A 402 28.01 -22.99 -8.82
CA ASN A 402 29.02 -22.47 -9.76
C ASN A 402 28.46 -21.99 -11.11
N SER A 403 27.15 -22.13 -11.36
CA SER A 403 26.49 -21.66 -12.60
C SER A 403 25.90 -20.25 -12.51
N SER A 404 26.07 -19.54 -11.39
CA SER A 404 25.68 -18.12 -11.26
C SER A 404 26.84 -17.16 -11.60
N ASN A 405 27.52 -17.42 -12.71
CA ASN A 405 28.17 -16.36 -13.50
C ASN A 405 27.25 -16.06 -14.69
N LEU A 406 26.37 -15.07 -14.53
CA LEU A 406 25.68 -14.45 -15.66
C LEU A 406 25.46 -12.96 -15.41
N MET A 407 26.59 -12.23 -15.34
CA MET A 407 26.68 -11.00 -16.11
C MET A 407 26.67 -11.38 -17.60
N GLN A 408 25.52 -11.25 -18.25
CA GLN A 408 25.38 -10.82 -19.66
C GLN A 408 23.90 -10.94 -20.08
N ALA A 409 23.14 -9.87 -19.84
CA ALA A 409 21.96 -9.53 -20.62
C ALA A 409 21.71 -8.00 -20.59
N GLU A 410 22.78 -7.22 -20.74
CA GLU A 410 22.69 -5.88 -21.34
C GLU A 410 22.89 -6.04 -22.85
N HIS A 411 21.81 -6.36 -23.57
CA HIS A 411 21.55 -6.02 -24.98
C HIS A 411 20.41 -6.91 -25.49
N CYS A 412 19.17 -6.40 -25.42
CA CYS A 412 18.08 -6.63 -26.39
C CYS A 412 16.75 -6.16 -25.79
N ILE A 413 16.60 -4.84 -25.57
CA ILE A 413 15.35 -4.11 -25.86
C ILE A 413 15.77 -2.74 -26.39
N GLN A 414 15.97 -2.69 -27.71
CA GLN A 414 15.67 -1.56 -28.56
C GLN A 414 14.60 -2.04 -29.54
#